data_AF-A0A3D1UNA8-F1
#
_entry.id   AF-A0A3D1UNA8-F1
#
_cell.length_a   1.000
_cell.length_b   1.000
_cell.length_c   1.000
_cell.angle_alpha   90.00
_cell.angle_beta   90.00
_cell.angle_gamma   90.00
#
_symmetry.space_group_name_H-M   'P 1'
#
loop_
_entity.id
_entity.type
_entity.pdbx_description
1 polymer ?
#
loop_
_entity_poly.entity_id
_entity_poly.type
_entity_poly.pdbx_seq_one_letter_code
_entity_poly.pdbx_strand_id
1 'polypeptide(L)'
;MKKRRYIKQKIIQLFDRAEIMKKILKWFGVAAVYIGVALVVILIMQYFYLSSDFFRSLFEGGTLQAAPAAEGASGTAPGTGSNLTETTAKLSFYILIFVMLLQLFAFITALWVFLNLAKSREPYEIRMKKMENADLFLDLPLYFGLFGTVSSFIVMSFNPQISRLIAYSSTLVGIIFSVVLRVTLQYPIKQKLLGERIKSDNFKLGDREL
;
A
#
# COMPACT_ATOMS: atom_id res chain seq x y z
N MET A 1 2.25 38.56 43.02
CA MET A 1 1.42 37.65 42.17
C MET A 1 1.99 37.34 40.77
N LYS A 2 2.69 38.26 40.07
CA LYS A 2 3.20 38.04 38.69
C LYS A 2 4.18 36.86 38.52
N LYS A 3 5.11 36.65 39.47
CA LYS A 3 6.16 35.61 39.40
C LYS A 3 5.61 34.18 39.36
N ARG A 4 4.52 33.90 40.10
CA ARG A 4 3.85 32.57 40.08
C ARG A 4 3.13 32.28 38.75
N ARG A 5 2.60 33.30 38.06
CA ARG A 5 1.99 33.13 36.73
C ARG A 5 3.02 32.83 35.65
N TYR A 6 4.18 33.49 35.71
CA TYR A 6 5.28 33.26 34.76
C TYR A 6 5.88 31.85 34.86
N ILE A 7 6.08 31.35 36.09
CA ILE A 7 6.56 29.98 36.32
C ILE A 7 5.55 28.95 35.83
N LYS A 8 4.25 29.15 36.08
CA LYS A 8 3.19 28.27 35.54
C LYS A 8 3.18 28.23 34.01
N GLN A 9 3.29 29.38 33.34
CA GLN A 9 3.33 29.43 31.87
C GLN A 9 4.56 28.73 31.29
N LYS A 10 5.73 28.88 31.92
CA LYS A 10 6.96 28.23 31.47
C LYS A 10 6.91 26.70 31.63
N ILE A 11 6.29 26.20 32.70
CA ILE A 11 6.08 24.75 32.91
C ILE A 11 5.11 24.18 31.87
N ILE A 12 4.02 24.89 31.58
CA ILE A 12 3.05 24.48 30.55
C ILE A 12 3.73 24.43 29.16
N GLN A 13 4.53 25.43 28.79
CA GLN A 13 5.27 25.41 27.53
C GLN A 13 6.30 24.28 27.45
N LEU A 14 7.00 23.96 28.55
CA LEU A 14 7.95 22.84 28.57
C LEU A 14 7.24 21.49 28.46
N PHE A 15 6.08 21.34 29.08
CA PHE A 15 5.27 20.12 28.98
C PHE A 15 4.73 19.93 27.55
N ASP A 16 4.22 20.99 26.94
CA ASP A 16 3.72 20.98 25.56
C ASP A 16 4.85 20.66 24.55
N ARG A 17 6.04 21.25 24.73
CA ARG A 17 7.25 20.91 23.96
C ARG A 17 7.65 19.44 24.10
N ALA A 18 7.54 18.87 25.31
CA ALA A 18 7.87 17.48 25.57
C ALA A 18 6.85 16.50 24.96
N GLU A 19 5.56 16.83 24.96
CA GLU A 19 4.54 16.05 24.25
C GLU A 19 4.73 16.11 22.73
N ILE A 20 5.02 17.29 22.18
CA ILE A 20 5.32 17.47 20.76
C ILE A 20 6.55 16.65 20.36
N MET A 21 7.63 16.68 21.16
CA MET A 21 8.84 15.87 20.90
C MET A 21 8.55 14.36 20.94
N LYS A 22 7.76 13.88 21.90
CA LYS A 22 7.37 12.45 21.97
C LYS A 22 6.51 12.04 20.77
N LYS A 23 5.63 12.93 20.30
CA LYS A 23 4.81 12.70 19.11
C LYS A 23 5.71 12.62 17.88
N ILE A 24 6.59 13.61 17.66
CA ILE A 24 7.56 13.64 16.56
C ILE A 24 8.45 12.39 16.56
N LEU A 25 8.98 11.98 17.70
CA LEU A 25 9.83 10.79 17.81
C LEU A 25 9.08 9.50 17.41
N LYS A 26 7.81 9.37 17.78
CA LYS A 26 6.97 8.24 17.34
C LYS A 26 6.73 8.27 15.83
N TRP A 27 6.44 9.44 15.26
CA TRP A 27 6.29 9.59 13.81
C TRP A 27 7.58 9.28 13.05
N PHE A 28 8.74 9.66 13.61
CA PHE A 28 10.04 9.35 13.04
C PHE A 28 10.32 7.85 13.04
N GLY A 29 9.99 7.15 14.13
CA GLY A 29 10.10 5.69 14.19
C GLY A 29 9.21 4.98 13.17
N VAL A 30 7.98 5.45 12.99
CA VAL A 30 7.06 4.92 11.96
C VAL A 30 7.61 5.19 10.55
N ALA A 31 8.08 6.41 10.28
CA ALA A 31 8.67 6.78 9.00
C ALA A 31 9.92 5.93 8.69
N ALA A 32 10.77 5.67 9.68
CA ALA A 32 11.95 4.82 9.53
C ALA A 32 11.59 3.38 9.13
N VAL A 33 10.50 2.82 9.66
CA VAL A 33 10.02 1.49 9.26
C VAL A 33 9.54 1.50 7.81
N TYR A 34 8.77 2.51 7.39
CA TYR A 34 8.34 2.63 5.99
C TYR A 34 9.53 2.77 5.04
N ILE A 35 10.52 3.59 5.39
CA ILE A 35 11.74 3.78 4.60
C ILE A 35 12.54 2.48 4.53
N GLY A 36 12.72 1.78 5.65
CA GLY A 36 13.43 0.51 5.69
C GLY A 36 12.77 -0.56 4.81
N VAL A 37 11.45 -0.71 4.91
CA VAL A 37 10.70 -1.66 4.08
C VAL A 37 10.76 -1.26 2.60
N ALA A 38 10.62 0.03 2.28
CA ALA A 38 10.74 0.52 0.91
C ALA A 38 12.13 0.22 0.32
N LEU A 39 13.20 0.46 1.09
CA LEU A 39 14.57 0.15 0.66
C LEU A 39 14.75 -1.35 0.42
N VAL A 40 14.23 -2.21 1.28
CA VAL A 40 14.28 -3.66 1.09
C VAL A 40 13.59 -4.07 -0.21
N VAL A 41 12.41 -3.51 -0.50
CA VAL A 41 11.70 -3.81 -1.76
C VAL A 41 12.46 -3.30 -2.99
N ILE A 42 13.01 -2.09 -2.92
CA ILE A 42 13.85 -1.54 -4.00
C ILE A 42 15.07 -2.45 -4.23
N LEU A 43 15.75 -2.87 -3.17
CA LEU A 43 16.91 -3.77 -3.26
C LEU A 43 16.54 -5.14 -3.81
N ILE A 44 15.40 -5.72 -3.40
CA ILE A 44 14.91 -6.99 -3.95
C ILE A 44 14.60 -6.85 -5.44
N MET A 45 13.89 -5.80 -5.83
CA MET A 45 13.55 -5.56 -7.24
C MET A 45 14.80 -5.32 -8.09
N GLN A 46 15.76 -4.56 -7.58
CA GLN A 46 17.02 -4.30 -8.27
C GLN A 46 17.88 -5.56 -8.35
N TYR A 47 17.91 -6.37 -7.29
CA TYR A 47 18.55 -7.68 -7.31
C TYR A 47 17.91 -8.58 -8.37
N PHE A 48 16.57 -8.62 -8.45
CA PHE A 48 15.87 -9.45 -9.43
C PHE A 48 16.14 -8.99 -10.87
N TYR A 49 16.20 -7.67 -11.08
CA TYR A 49 16.54 -7.07 -12.37
C TYR A 49 17.99 -7.35 -12.82
N LEU A 50 18.94 -7.38 -11.88
CA LEU A 50 20.34 -7.67 -12.18
C LEU A 50 20.65 -9.17 -12.25
N SER A 51 19.98 -9.98 -11.44
CA SER A 51 20.24 -11.41 -11.27
C SER A 51 19.53 -12.26 -12.33
N SER A 52 18.36 -11.84 -12.80
CA SER A 52 17.58 -12.62 -13.76
C SER A 52 17.53 -11.95 -15.13
N ASP A 53 18.21 -12.56 -16.10
CA ASP A 53 18.15 -12.12 -17.50
C ASP A 53 16.72 -12.19 -18.04
N PHE A 54 15.90 -13.15 -17.59
CA PHE A 54 14.48 -13.22 -17.92
C PHE A 54 13.74 -11.94 -17.50
N PHE A 55 13.86 -11.51 -16.24
CA PHE A 55 13.16 -10.32 -15.78
C PHE A 55 13.71 -9.06 -16.45
N ARG A 56 15.03 -8.96 -16.64
CA ARG A 56 15.64 -7.86 -17.39
C ARG A 56 15.10 -7.80 -18.82
N SER A 57 14.95 -8.95 -19.47
CA SER A 57 14.43 -9.08 -20.83
C SER A 57 12.96 -8.60 -20.96
N LEU A 58 12.14 -8.73 -19.92
CA LEU A 58 10.75 -8.21 -19.91
C LEU A 58 10.69 -6.67 -20.03
N PHE A 59 11.75 -5.96 -19.64
CA PHE A 59 11.84 -4.50 -19.74
C PHE A 59 12.76 -4.04 -20.86
N GLU A 60 13.84 -4.75 -21.17
CA GLU A 60 14.79 -4.38 -22.24
C GLU A 60 14.31 -4.78 -23.65
N GLY A 61 13.11 -5.38 -23.77
CA GLY A 61 12.53 -5.78 -25.06
C GLY A 61 13.04 -7.12 -25.58
N GLY A 62 13.37 -8.04 -24.68
CA GLY A 62 13.76 -9.40 -25.05
C GLY A 62 12.60 -10.17 -25.66
N THR A 63 12.69 -10.38 -26.97
CA THR A 63 12.69 -11.68 -27.69
C THR A 63 11.76 -12.82 -27.25
N LEU A 64 10.76 -12.60 -26.40
CA LEU A 64 9.59 -13.45 -26.36
C LEU A 64 8.67 -12.97 -27.46
N GLN A 65 8.89 -13.58 -28.63
CA GLN A 65 7.94 -13.72 -29.71
C GLN A 65 6.52 -13.75 -29.15
N ALA A 66 5.87 -12.59 -29.19
CA ALA A 66 4.46 -12.50 -28.90
C ALA A 66 3.74 -13.31 -29.98
N ALA A 67 2.84 -14.17 -29.52
CA ALA A 67 1.84 -14.85 -30.32
C ALA A 67 1.22 -13.92 -31.40
N PRO A 68 0.74 -14.48 -32.53
CA PRO A 68 0.70 -13.80 -33.81
C PRO A 68 -0.30 -12.65 -33.87
N ALA A 69 0.03 -11.71 -34.77
CA ALA A 69 -0.86 -10.77 -35.43
C ALA A 69 -1.58 -9.71 -34.57
N ALA A 70 -0.93 -8.56 -34.45
CA ALA A 70 -1.58 -7.31 -34.78
C ALA A 70 -0.63 -6.55 -35.73
N GLU A 71 -0.90 -6.69 -37.04
CA GLU A 71 -0.26 -5.92 -38.09
C GLU A 71 -0.51 -4.42 -37.86
N GLY A 72 0.53 -3.61 -38.03
CA GLY A 72 0.39 -2.17 -38.15
C GLY A 72 1.24 -1.35 -37.17
N ALA A 73 2.56 -1.36 -37.35
CA ALA A 73 3.42 -0.20 -37.09
C ALA A 73 4.84 -0.49 -37.63
N SER A 74 4.96 -0.51 -38.95
CA SER A 74 6.24 -0.39 -39.62
C SER A 74 6.80 1.02 -39.45
N GLY A 75 7.99 1.13 -38.87
CA GLY A 75 8.84 2.31 -39.06
C GLY A 75 9.66 2.69 -37.84
N THR A 76 10.91 2.23 -37.77
CA THR A 76 11.95 3.06 -37.15
C THR A 76 13.33 2.72 -37.70
N ALA A 77 14.01 3.75 -38.20
CA ALA A 77 15.33 3.70 -38.79
C ALA A 77 16.43 3.34 -37.76
N PRO A 78 17.53 2.69 -38.19
CA PRO A 78 18.60 2.22 -37.31
C PRO A 78 19.60 3.35 -37.05
N GLY A 79 19.73 3.82 -35.81
CA GLY A 79 20.81 4.73 -35.41
C GLY A 79 20.59 5.57 -34.16
N THR A 80 19.34 5.92 -33.85
CA THR A 80 18.98 6.76 -32.67
C THR A 80 18.13 6.01 -31.63
N GLY A 81 17.71 4.77 -31.96
CA GLY A 81 16.74 4.01 -31.18
C GLY A 81 17.26 3.33 -29.91
N SER A 82 18.55 2.97 -29.83
CA SER A 82 19.07 2.17 -28.70
C SER A 82 19.03 2.90 -27.36
N ASN A 83 19.41 4.18 -27.33
CA ASN A 83 19.38 5.00 -26.11
C ASN A 83 17.95 5.28 -25.65
N LEU A 84 17.01 5.45 -26.59
CA LEU A 84 15.60 5.68 -26.29
C LEU A 84 14.95 4.41 -25.71
N THR A 85 15.21 3.24 -26.29
CA THR A 85 14.69 1.96 -25.78
C THR A 85 15.21 1.63 -24.38
N GLU A 86 16.49 1.87 -24.11
CA GLU A 86 17.08 1.62 -22.79
C GLU A 86 16.54 2.60 -21.73
N THR A 87 16.37 3.87 -22.12
CA THR A 87 15.81 4.90 -21.22
C THR A 87 14.34 4.61 -20.90
N THR A 88 13.56 4.17 -21.89
CA THR A 88 12.16 3.75 -21.70
C THR A 88 12.06 2.53 -20.78
N ALA A 89 12.89 1.51 -20.99
CA ALA A 89 12.93 0.31 -20.15
C ALA A 89 13.17 0.65 -18.67
N LYS A 90 14.18 1.50 -18.41
CA LYS A 90 14.51 1.97 -17.06
C LYS A 90 13.37 2.79 -16.45
N LEU A 91 12.78 3.71 -17.21
CA LEU A 91 11.64 4.51 -16.75
C LEU A 91 10.44 3.64 -16.36
N SER A 92 10.09 2.68 -17.21
CA SER A 92 9.04 1.68 -16.96
C SER A 92 9.30 0.86 -15.70
N PHE A 93 10.55 0.41 -15.50
CA PHE A 93 10.95 -0.31 -14.30
C PHE A 93 10.78 0.54 -13.02
N TYR A 94 11.18 1.82 -13.06
CA TYR A 94 10.97 2.73 -11.93
C TYR A 94 9.49 3.00 -11.64
N ILE A 95 8.64 3.08 -12.67
CA ILE A 95 7.19 3.23 -12.49
C ILE A 95 6.61 1.98 -11.80
N LEU A 96 7.02 0.78 -12.18
CA LEU A 96 6.59 -0.45 -11.51
C LEU A 96 7.02 -0.46 -10.04
N ILE A 97 8.27 -0.11 -9.74
CA ILE A 97 8.76 0.01 -8.36
C ILE A 97 7.92 1.03 -7.59
N PHE A 98 7.69 2.21 -8.16
CA PHE A 98 6.93 3.29 -7.53
C PHE A 98 5.51 2.83 -7.16
N VAL A 99 4.81 2.22 -8.11
CA VAL A 99 3.47 1.69 -7.90
C VAL A 99 3.47 0.59 -6.84
N MET A 100 4.46 -0.31 -6.87
CA MET A 100 4.60 -1.36 -5.87
C MET A 100 4.83 -0.82 -4.46
N LEU A 101 5.62 0.25 -4.33
CA LEU A 101 5.83 0.94 -3.06
C LEU A 101 4.54 1.56 -2.52
N LEU A 102 3.72 2.17 -3.39
CA LEU A 102 2.41 2.70 -3.00
C LEU A 102 1.46 1.58 -2.52
N GLN A 103 1.43 0.45 -3.23
CA GLN A 103 0.63 -0.72 -2.84
C GLN A 103 1.08 -1.30 -1.49
N LEU A 104 2.38 -1.35 -1.25
CA LEU A 104 2.94 -1.82 0.02
C LEU A 104 2.67 -0.86 1.17
N PHE A 105 2.79 0.45 0.92
CA PHE A 105 2.42 1.48 1.88
C PHE A 105 0.95 1.37 2.30
N ALA A 106 0.06 1.20 1.32
CA ALA A 106 -1.34 0.93 1.56
C ALA A 106 -1.56 -0.35 2.38
N PHE A 107 -0.85 -1.43 2.04
CA PHE A 107 -0.94 -2.70 2.75
C PHE A 107 -0.55 -2.56 4.23
N ILE A 108 0.58 -1.93 4.52
CA ILE A 108 1.05 -1.72 5.90
C ILE A 108 0.10 -0.81 6.67
N THR A 109 -0.40 0.26 6.04
CA THR A 109 -1.36 1.18 6.67
C THR A 109 -2.65 0.45 7.02
N ALA A 110 -3.20 -0.36 6.11
CA ALA A 110 -4.38 -1.16 6.34
C ALA A 110 -4.18 -2.16 7.49
N LEU A 111 -3.04 -2.86 7.50
CA LEU A 111 -2.66 -3.78 8.56
C LEU A 111 -2.60 -3.07 9.92
N TRP A 112 -1.96 -1.89 9.97
CA TRP A 112 -1.82 -1.11 11.21
C TRP A 112 -3.17 -0.63 11.74
N VAL A 113 -4.03 -0.09 10.87
CA VAL A 113 -5.37 0.37 11.24
C VAL A 113 -6.18 -0.78 11.83
N PHE A 114 -6.16 -1.94 11.19
CA PHE A 114 -6.89 -3.13 11.67
C PHE A 114 -6.29 -3.71 12.96
N LEU A 115 -4.97 -3.76 13.12
CA LEU A 115 -4.32 -4.21 14.35
C LEU A 115 -4.64 -3.29 15.53
N ASN A 116 -4.65 -1.97 15.29
CA ASN A 116 -5.08 -1.00 16.30
C ASN A 116 -6.57 -1.20 16.65
N LEU A 117 -7.41 -1.48 15.67
CA LEU A 117 -8.83 -1.74 15.91
C LEU A 117 -9.04 -3.04 16.71
N ALA A 118 -8.28 -4.09 16.42
CA ALA A 118 -8.29 -5.35 17.16
C ALA A 118 -7.81 -5.18 18.61
N LYS A 119 -6.87 -4.26 18.87
CA LYS A 119 -6.36 -3.95 20.21
C LYS A 119 -7.28 -3.01 21.00
N SER A 120 -8.18 -2.29 20.33
CA SER A 120 -9.08 -1.31 20.95
C SER A 120 -10.17 -2.00 21.77
N ARG A 121 -10.22 -1.73 23.08
CA ARG A 121 -11.26 -2.22 24.02
C ARG A 121 -12.55 -1.38 23.96
N GLU A 122 -12.89 -0.84 22.80
CA GLU A 122 -14.08 -0.01 22.66
C GLU A 122 -15.37 -0.85 22.60
N PRO A 123 -16.51 -0.28 23.02
CA PRO A 123 -17.79 -0.97 22.96
C PRO A 123 -18.17 -1.40 21.53
N TYR A 124 -18.87 -2.53 21.45
CA TYR A 124 -19.19 -3.27 20.22
C TYR A 124 -19.68 -2.38 19.05
N GLU A 125 -20.62 -1.48 19.32
CA GLU A 125 -21.22 -0.63 18.28
C GLU A 125 -20.21 0.34 17.63
N ILE A 126 -19.27 0.86 18.41
CA ILE A 126 -18.22 1.77 17.91
C ILE A 126 -17.17 0.96 17.13
N ARG A 127 -16.84 -0.25 17.60
CA ARG A 127 -15.90 -1.15 16.91
C ARG A 127 -16.45 -1.60 15.55
N MET A 128 -17.76 -1.84 15.46
CA MET A 128 -18.42 -2.21 14.21
C MET A 128 -18.40 -1.06 13.19
N LYS A 129 -18.79 0.16 13.57
CA LYS A 129 -18.70 1.34 12.69
C LYS A 129 -17.28 1.65 12.25
N LYS A 130 -16.30 1.52 13.15
CA LYS A 130 -14.87 1.69 12.81
C LYS A 130 -14.37 0.60 11.86
N MET A 131 -14.87 -0.62 11.97
CA MET A 131 -14.53 -1.72 11.06
C MET A 131 -15.09 -1.49 9.65
N GLU A 132 -16.32 -1.01 9.54
CA GLU A 132 -16.91 -0.62 8.25
C GLU A 132 -16.10 0.48 7.57
N ASN A 133 -15.65 1.49 8.33
CA ASN A 133 -14.79 2.53 7.80
C ASN A 133 -13.35 2.04 7.50
N ALA A 134 -12.87 1.04 8.25
CA ALA A 134 -11.57 0.41 8.01
C ALA A 134 -11.57 -0.45 6.73
N ASP A 135 -12.74 -0.95 6.29
CA ASP A 135 -12.88 -1.78 5.09
C ASP A 135 -12.42 -1.05 3.83
N LEU A 136 -12.62 0.28 3.79
CA LEU A 136 -12.12 1.14 2.71
C LEU A 136 -10.58 1.08 2.57
N PHE A 137 -9.86 0.89 3.68
CA PHE A 137 -8.40 0.75 3.66
C PHE A 137 -7.95 -0.60 3.11
N LEU A 138 -8.82 -1.63 3.09
CA LEU A 138 -8.50 -2.91 2.46
C LEU A 138 -8.53 -2.83 0.94
N ASP A 139 -9.24 -1.85 0.39
CA ASP A 139 -9.34 -1.60 -1.06
C ASP A 139 -8.28 -0.60 -1.55
N LEU A 140 -7.55 0.05 -0.63
CA LEU A 140 -6.46 0.99 -0.96
C LEU A 140 -5.38 0.40 -1.88
N PRO A 141 -4.85 -0.83 -1.63
CA PRO A 141 -3.89 -1.46 -2.55
C PRO A 141 -4.46 -1.64 -3.96
N LEU A 142 -5.76 -1.90 -4.10
CA LEU A 142 -6.43 -2.04 -5.38
C LEU A 142 -6.49 -0.69 -6.12
N TYR A 143 -6.82 0.40 -5.42
CA TYR A 143 -6.82 1.75 -6.01
C TYR A 143 -5.42 2.17 -6.48
N PHE A 144 -4.37 1.86 -5.72
CA PHE A 144 -2.99 2.09 -6.17
C PHE A 144 -2.60 1.18 -7.35
N GLY A 145 -3.13 -0.05 -7.40
CA GLY A 145 -3.01 -0.94 -8.55
C GLY A 145 -3.59 -0.33 -9.83
N LEU A 146 -4.79 0.24 -9.75
CA LEU A 146 -5.42 0.97 -10.84
C LEU A 146 -4.66 2.24 -11.21
N PHE A 147 -4.16 2.99 -10.23
CA PHE A 147 -3.28 4.13 -10.51
C PHE A 147 -2.03 3.71 -11.30
N GLY A 148 -1.48 2.53 -10.98
CA GLY A 148 -0.37 1.95 -11.74
C GLY A 148 -0.70 1.60 -13.18
N THR A 149 -1.93 1.14 -13.46
CA THR A 149 -2.34 0.90 -14.86
C THR A 149 -2.49 2.19 -15.64
N VAL A 150 -3.10 3.21 -15.04
CA VAL A 150 -3.19 4.55 -15.66
C VAL A 150 -1.79 5.10 -15.92
N SER A 151 -0.87 4.96 -14.96
CA SER A 151 0.54 5.35 -15.11
C SER A 151 1.24 4.57 -16.22
N SER A 152 0.96 3.27 -16.35
CA SER A 152 1.52 2.44 -17.42
C SER A 152 1.03 2.84 -18.81
N PHE A 153 -0.22 3.29 -18.94
CA PHE A 153 -0.77 3.75 -20.22
C PHE A 153 -0.09 5.03 -20.72
N ILE A 154 0.41 5.88 -19.82
CA ILE A 154 1.22 7.04 -20.21
C ILE A 154 2.51 6.60 -20.93
N VAL A 155 3.07 5.43 -20.57
CA VAL A 155 4.31 4.89 -21.16
C VAL A 155 4.04 4.00 -22.39
N MET A 156 2.77 3.68 -22.68
CA MET A 156 2.35 2.87 -23.82
C MET A 156 2.87 3.40 -25.15
N SER A 157 2.96 4.74 -25.28
CA SER A 157 3.45 5.43 -26.48
C SER A 157 4.90 5.10 -26.84
N PHE A 158 5.71 4.63 -25.89
CA PHE A 158 7.12 4.29 -26.13
C PHE A 158 7.33 2.79 -26.34
N ASN A 159 6.73 1.97 -25.47
CA ASN A 159 6.75 0.52 -25.65
C ASN A 159 5.44 -0.12 -25.17
N PRO A 160 4.63 -0.65 -26.10
CA PRO A 160 3.32 -1.19 -25.73
C PRO A 160 3.39 -2.52 -24.99
N GLN A 161 4.46 -3.31 -25.16
CA GLN A 161 4.62 -4.57 -24.45
C GLN A 161 4.94 -4.34 -22.98
N ILE A 162 5.90 -3.44 -22.69
CA ILE A 162 6.31 -3.13 -21.32
C ILE A 162 5.17 -2.46 -20.55
N SER A 163 4.46 -1.53 -21.19
CA SER A 163 3.29 -0.87 -20.60
C SER A 163 2.22 -1.89 -20.17
N ARG A 164 1.84 -2.82 -21.05
CA ARG A 164 0.89 -3.90 -20.70
C ARG A 164 1.37 -4.76 -19.55
N LEU A 165 2.66 -5.11 -19.53
CA LEU A 165 3.24 -5.89 -18.44
C LEU A 165 3.10 -5.17 -17.08
N ILE A 166 3.41 -3.88 -17.03
CA ILE A 166 3.24 -3.07 -15.82
C ILE A 166 1.75 -3.00 -15.43
N ALA A 167 0.86 -2.79 -16.40
CA ALA A 167 -0.57 -2.72 -16.16
C ALA A 167 -1.09 -4.02 -15.50
N TYR A 168 -0.83 -5.15 -16.15
CA TYR A 168 -1.31 -6.46 -15.68
C TYR A 168 -0.67 -6.83 -14.34
N SER A 169 0.63 -6.60 -14.17
CA SER A 169 1.32 -6.90 -12.91
C SER A 169 0.81 -6.01 -11.78
N SER A 170 0.63 -4.71 -12.01
CA SER A 170 0.18 -3.76 -10.99
C SER A 170 -1.21 -4.12 -10.46
N THR A 171 -2.16 -4.42 -11.36
CA THR A 171 -3.51 -4.82 -10.96
C THR A 171 -3.52 -6.16 -10.26
N LEU A 172 -2.77 -7.15 -10.76
CA LEU A 172 -2.70 -8.47 -10.15
C LEU A 172 -2.21 -8.38 -8.70
N VAL A 173 -1.11 -7.67 -8.46
CA VAL A 173 -0.56 -7.49 -7.11
C VAL A 173 -1.54 -6.73 -6.22
N GLY A 174 -2.17 -5.66 -6.72
CA GLY A 174 -3.18 -4.90 -5.97
C GLY A 174 -4.39 -5.74 -5.54
N ILE A 175 -4.90 -6.60 -6.44
CA ILE A 175 -5.99 -7.53 -6.14
C ILE A 175 -5.55 -8.55 -5.08
N ILE A 176 -4.40 -9.19 -5.28
CA ILE A 176 -3.89 -10.20 -4.33
C ILE A 176 -3.72 -9.59 -2.94
N PHE A 177 -3.12 -8.40 -2.84
CA PHE A 177 -2.95 -7.72 -1.56
C PHE A 177 -4.28 -7.38 -0.90
N SER A 178 -5.25 -6.85 -1.65
CA SER A 178 -6.58 -6.54 -1.12
C SER A 178 -7.30 -7.80 -0.61
N VAL A 179 -7.27 -8.89 -1.38
CA VAL A 179 -7.90 -10.17 -1.00
C VAL A 179 -7.22 -10.77 0.22
N VAL A 180 -5.89 -10.81 0.26
CA VAL A 180 -5.13 -11.33 1.41
C VAL A 180 -5.47 -10.56 2.68
N LEU A 181 -5.48 -9.22 2.62
CA LEU A 181 -5.87 -8.39 3.77
C LEU A 181 -7.32 -8.69 4.21
N ARG A 182 -8.25 -8.77 3.26
CA ARG A 182 -9.66 -9.07 3.55
C ARG A 182 -9.84 -10.43 4.20
N VAL A 183 -9.19 -11.47 3.69
CA VAL A 183 -9.29 -12.83 4.25
C VAL A 183 -8.63 -12.91 5.62
N THR A 184 -7.44 -12.35 5.81
CA THR A 184 -6.69 -12.46 7.08
C THR A 184 -7.20 -11.54 8.19
N LEU A 185 -7.68 -10.34 7.88
CA LEU A 185 -8.07 -9.35 8.89
C LEU A 185 -9.59 -9.27 9.06
N GLN A 186 -10.33 -9.15 7.95
CA GLN A 186 -11.78 -8.92 8.01
C GLN A 186 -12.52 -10.16 8.52
N TYR A 187 -12.16 -11.33 8.03
CA TYR A 187 -12.83 -12.60 8.35
C TYR A 187 -12.82 -12.95 9.86
N PRO A 188 -11.67 -12.98 10.56
CA PRO A 188 -11.67 -13.34 11.97
C PRO A 188 -12.32 -12.28 12.87
N ILE A 189 -12.25 -10.99 12.51
CA ILE A 189 -12.86 -9.92 13.31
C ILE A 189 -14.39 -9.96 13.21
N LYS A 190 -14.93 -10.21 12.01
CA LYS A 190 -16.37 -10.41 11.80
C LYS A 190 -16.88 -11.61 12.61
N GLN A 191 -16.16 -12.73 12.62
CA GLN A 191 -16.54 -13.89 13.46
C GLN A 191 -16.54 -13.57 14.96
N LYS A 192 -15.52 -12.86 15.47
CA LYS A 192 -15.45 -12.47 16.89
C LYS A 192 -16.59 -11.52 17.28
N LEU A 193 -16.91 -10.56 16.42
CA LEU A 193 -18.01 -9.60 16.66
C LEU A 193 -19.38 -10.30 16.65
N LEU A 194 -19.63 -11.22 15.72
CA LEU A 194 -20.87 -12.00 15.71
C LEU A 194 -21.06 -12.80 17.01
N GLY A 195 -19.99 -13.41 17.54
CA GLY A 195 -20.02 -14.10 18.83
C GLY A 195 -20.32 -13.17 20.01
N GLU A 196 -19.73 -11.98 20.05
CA GLU A 196 -20.02 -10.96 21.07
C GLU A 196 -21.48 -10.47 21.01
N ARG A 197 -22.03 -10.28 19.80
CA ARG A 197 -23.45 -9.89 19.61
C ARG A 197 -24.40 -10.94 20.14
N ILE A 198 -24.20 -12.21 19.76
CA ILE A 198 -25.05 -13.33 20.21
C ILE A 198 -25.02 -13.44 21.75
N LYS A 199 -23.86 -13.26 22.37
CA LYS A 199 -23.74 -13.28 23.84
C LYS A 199 -24.50 -12.12 24.51
N SER A 200 -24.42 -10.91 23.94
CA SER A 200 -25.12 -9.73 24.43
C SER A 200 -26.65 -9.84 24.29
N ASP A 201 -27.14 -10.35 23.15
CA ASP A 201 -28.56 -10.54 22.91
C ASP A 201 -29.15 -11.60 23.86
N ASN A 202 -28.44 -12.72 24.10
CA ASN A 202 -28.86 -13.73 25.07
C ASN A 202 -28.91 -13.19 26.51
N PHE A 203 -27.97 -12.33 26.90
CA PHE A 203 -27.98 -11.70 28.22
C PHE A 203 -29.22 -10.79 28.40
N LYS A 204 -29.56 -9.99 27.38
CA LYS A 204 -30.75 -9.12 27.42
C LYS A 204 -32.08 -9.87 27.42
N LEU A 205 -32.12 -11.09 26.89
CA LEU A 205 -33.30 -11.96 26.95
C LEU A 205 -33.46 -12.61 28.33
N GLY A 206 -32.36 -13.02 28.98
CA GLY A 206 -32.39 -13.55 30.35
C GLY A 206 -32.87 -12.54 31.40
N ASP A 207 -32.52 -11.26 31.23
CA ASP A 207 -32.96 -10.17 32.13
C ASP A 207 -34.44 -9.76 31.93
N ARG A 208 -35.11 -10.24 30.88
CA ARG A 208 -36.53 -9.94 30.60
C ARG A 208 -37.49 -11.05 31.06
N GLU A 209 -36.96 -12.22 31.41
CA GLU A 209 -37.71 -13.40 31.83
C GLU A 209 -37.72 -13.59 33.36
N LEU A 210 -37.16 -12.63 34.12
CA LEU A 210 -37.20 -12.52 35.58
C LEU A 210 -38.01 -11.28 36.00
#